data_AF-A0A1C0YR29-F1
#
_entry.id   AF-A0A1C0YR29-F1
#
_cell.length_a   1.000
_cell.length_b   1.000
_cell.length_c   1.000
_cell.angle_alpha   90.00
_cell.angle_beta   90.00
_cell.angle_gamma   90.00
#
_symmetry.space_group_name_H-M   'P 1'
#
loop_
_entity.id
_entity.type
_entity.pdbx_description
1 polymer ?
#
loop_
_entity_poly.entity_id
_entity_poly.type
_entity_poly.pdbx_seq_one_letter_code
_entity_poly.pdbx_strand_id
1 'polypeptide(L)' 'MDDDVLKFLIEQVQWAKEQEVILAKIEGKLRVMRTLAQYRLQYVLTAQEIVNLQQQIDVLQLEIDELEHQLNSNIVH' A
#
# COMPACT_ATOMS: atom_id res chain seq x y z
N MET A 1 28.21 -21.98 -13.62
CA MET A 1 27.16 -21.57 -12.68
C MET A 1 26.08 -22.62 -12.82
N ASP A 2 25.62 -23.23 -11.73
CA ASP A 2 24.59 -24.27 -11.81
C ASP A 2 23.29 -23.65 -12.37
N ASP A 3 22.65 -24.33 -13.33
CA ASP A 3 21.41 -23.85 -13.96
C ASP A 3 20.30 -23.66 -12.90
N ASP A 4 20.32 -24.46 -11.84
CA ASP A 4 19.40 -24.35 -10.70
C ASP A 4 19.61 -23.05 -9.89
N VAL A 5 20.87 -22.61 -9.73
CA VAL A 5 21.19 -21.35 -9.04
C VAL A 5 20.71 -20.17 -9.87
N LEU A 6 20.88 -20.23 -11.20
CA LEU A 6 20.41 -19.17 -12.08
C LEU A 6 18.88 -19.07 -12.06
N LYS A 7 18.18 -20.22 -12.10
CA LYS A 7 16.71 -20.27 -12.03
C LYS A 7 16.20 -19.69 -10.72
N PHE A 8 16.77 -20.09 -9.59
CA PHE A 8 16.42 -19.55 -8.28
C PHE A 8 16.59 -18.02 -8.23
N LEU A 9 17.73 -17.48 -8.72
CA LEU A 9 17.97 -16.04 -8.73
C LEU A 9 16.95 -15.27 -9.60
N ILE A 10 16.52 -15.84 -10.72
CA ILE A 10 15.49 -15.25 -11.58
C ILE A 10 14.15 -15.19 -10.84
N GLU A 11 13.76 -16.28 -10.16
CA GLU A 11 12.54 -16.34 -9.35
C GLU A 11 12.56 -15.30 -8.22
N GLN A 12 13.71 -15.15 -7.52
CA GLN A 12 13.87 -14.14 -6.47
C GLN A 12 13.78 -12.70 -7.00
N VAL A 13 14.34 -12.42 -8.19
CA VAL A 13 14.22 -11.10 -8.82
C VAL A 13 12.78 -10.81 -9.21
N GLN A 14 12.08 -11.80 -9.77
CA GLN A 14 10.68 -11.65 -10.16
C GLN A 14 9.80 -11.41 -8.92
N TRP A 15 10.02 -12.19 -7.87
CA TRP A 15 9.37 -11.99 -6.58
C TRP A 15 9.57 -10.58 -6.02
N ALA A 16 10.81 -10.08 -6.02
CA ALA A 16 11.13 -8.75 -5.51
C ALA A 16 10.40 -7.63 -6.29
N LYS A 17 10.29 -7.76 -7.61
CA LYS A 17 9.52 -6.82 -8.45
C LYS A 17 8.04 -6.83 -8.10
N GLU A 18 7.47 -7.99 -7.81
CA GLU A 18 6.07 -8.11 -7.39
C GLU A 18 5.82 -7.43 -6.04
N GLN A 19 6.75 -7.58 -5.08
CA GLN A 19 6.68 -6.87 -3.81
C GLN A 19 6.79 -5.34 -4.00
N GLU A 20 7.69 -4.88 -4.87
CA GLU A 20 7.85 -3.45 -5.17
C GLU A 20 6.54 -2.82 -5.68
N VAL A 21 5.80 -3.52 -6.54
CA VAL A 21 4.51 -3.06 -7.04
C VAL A 21 3.48 -2.93 -5.91
N ILE A 22 3.44 -3.86 -4.96
CA ILE A 22 2.54 -3.79 -3.80
C ILE A 22 2.92 -2.60 -2.91
N LEU A 23 4.20 -2.43 -2.61
CA LEU A 23 4.70 -1.31 -1.82
C LEU A 23 4.40 0.05 -2.46
N ALA A 24 4.55 0.17 -3.78
CA ALA A 24 4.21 1.40 -4.50
C ALA A 24 2.71 1.75 -4.39
N LYS A 25 1.82 0.74 -4.38
CA LYS A 25 0.38 0.95 -4.16
C LYS A 25 0.09 1.42 -2.74
N ILE A 26 0.72 0.82 -1.73
CA ILE A 26 0.60 1.22 -0.32
C ILE A 26 1.07 2.68 -0.16
N GLU A 27 2.24 3.01 -0.71
CA GLU A 27 2.77 4.37 -0.65
C GLU A 27 1.81 5.39 -1.30
N GLY A 28 1.25 5.06 -2.46
CA GLY A 28 0.25 5.89 -3.13
C GLY A 28 -0.96 6.19 -2.24
N LYS A 29 -1.51 5.18 -1.56
CA LYS A 29 -2.65 5.33 -0.65
C LYS A 29 -2.29 6.16 0.58
N LEU A 30 -1.12 5.92 1.19
CA LEU A 30 -0.63 6.71 2.32
C LEU A 30 -0.44 8.19 1.95
N ARG A 31 0.02 8.48 0.73
CA ARG A 31 0.10 9.87 0.22
C ARG A 31 -1.28 10.51 0.13
N VAL A 32 -2.30 9.78 -0.34
CA VAL A 32 -3.69 10.28 -0.36
C VAL A 32 -4.20 10.56 1.05
N MET A 33 -4.01 9.64 2.00
CA MET A 33 -4.40 9.84 3.40
C MET A 33 -3.75 11.09 4.00
N ARG A 34 -2.46 11.31 3.71
CA ARG A 34 -1.75 12.53 4.12
C ARG A 34 -2.40 13.79 3.56
N THR A 35 -2.75 13.80 2.27
CA THR A 35 -3.44 14.94 1.65
C THR A 35 -4.79 15.21 2.31
N LEU A 36 -5.58 14.17 2.62
CA LEU A 36 -6.86 14.32 3.33
C LEU A 36 -6.67 14.88 4.74
N ALA A 37 -5.65 14.43 5.47
CA ALA A 37 -5.32 14.96 6.79
C ALA A 37 -4.87 16.42 6.73
N GLN A 38 -4.08 16.80 5.72
CA GLN A 38 -3.67 18.19 5.49
C GLN A 38 -4.86 19.07 5.13
N TYR A 39 -5.78 18.59 4.29
CA TYR A 39 -7.02 19.29 3.96
C TYR A 39 -7.83 19.60 5.23
N ARG A 40 -7.98 18.63 6.13
CA ARG A 40 -8.65 18.84 7.43
C ARG A 40 -7.96 19.91 8.30
N LEU A 41 -6.64 20.04 8.23
CA LEU A 41 -5.89 21.05 9.00
C LEU A 41 -6.00 22.45 8.40
N GLN A 42 -6.19 22.55 7.09
CA GLN A 42 -6.22 23.83 6.36
C GLN A 42 -7.60 24.50 6.37
N TYR A 43 -8.67 23.72 6.50
CA TYR A 43 -10.04 24.21 6.35
C TYR A 43 -10.88 23.96 7.59
N VAL A 44 -11.77 24.92 7.91
CA VAL A 44 -12.83 24.69 8.89
C VAL A 44 -13.91 23.87 8.20
N LEU A 45 -14.03 22.62 8.59
CA LEU A 45 -14.97 21.67 8.00
C LEU A 45 -16.26 21.58 8.80
N THR A 46 -17.36 21.36 8.11
CA THR A 46 -18.63 20.98 8.71
C THR A 46 -18.56 19.56 9.28
N ALA A 47 -19.49 19.23 10.18
CA ALA A 47 -19.59 17.87 10.72
C ALA A 47 -19.77 16.82 9.61
N GLN A 48 -20.54 17.12 8.57
CA GLN A 48 -20.76 16.20 7.45
C GLN A 48 -19.48 15.97 6.64
N GLU A 49 -18.68 17.02 6.39
CA GLU A 49 -17.40 16.89 5.69
C GLU A 49 -16.39 16.09 6.50
N ILE A 50 -16.38 16.26 7.82
CA ILE A 50 -15.53 15.47 8.73
C ILE A 50 -15.90 13.98 8.64
N VAL A 51 -17.20 13.64 8.65
CA VAL A 51 -17.67 12.26 8.49
C VAL A 51 -17.25 11.70 7.14
N ASN A 52 -17.43 12.46 6.06
CA ASN A 52 -17.05 12.02 4.71
C ASN A 52 -15.53 11.81 4.57
N LEU A 53 -14.71 12.65 5.22
CA LEU A 53 -13.26 12.45 5.24
C LEU A 53 -12.86 11.22 6.04
N GLN A 54 -13.49 11.00 7.19
CA GLN A 54 -13.22 9.82 8.00
C GLN A 54 -13.54 8.54 7.23
N GLN A 55 -14.68 8.49 6.53
CA GLN A 55 -15.05 7.36 5.68
C GLN A 55 -14.00 7.10 4.57
N GLN A 56 -13.46 8.14 3.94
CA GLN A 56 -12.40 7.99 2.94
C GLN A 56 -11.11 7.44 3.55
N ILE A 57 -10.75 7.90 4.75
CA ILE A 57 -9.58 7.40 5.49
C ILE A 57 -9.78 5.92 5.86
N ASP A 58 -10.96 5.55 6.34
CA ASP A 58 -11.29 4.17 6.72
C ASP A 58 -11.21 3.21 5.51
N VAL A 59 -11.71 3.65 4.34
CA VAL A 59 -11.58 2.88 3.09
C VAL A 59 -10.10 2.71 2.71
N LEU A 60 -9.30 3.77 2.75
CA LEU A 60 -7.88 3.70 2.44
C LEU A 60 -7.13 2.77 3.41
N GLN A 61 -7.51 2.77 4.69
CA GLN A 61 -6.97 1.89 5.71
C GLN A 61 -7.21 0.42 5.35
N LEU A 62 -8.46 0.05 5.02
CA LEU A 62 -8.82 -1.31 4.63
C LEU A 62 -8.06 -1.77 3.37
N GLU A 63 -7.93 -0.89 2.37
CA GLU A 63 -7.18 -1.21 1.16
C GLU A 63 -5.67 -1.38 1.43
N ILE A 64 -5.11 -0.64 2.39
CA ILE A 64 -3.72 -0.82 2.83
C ILE A 64 -3.58 -2.15 3.55
N ASP A 65 -4.48 -2.47 4.48
CA ASP A 65 -4.45 -3.73 5.24
C ASP A 65 -4.52 -4.95 4.30
N GLU A 66 -5.34 -4.89 3.24
CA GLU A 66 -5.40 -5.93 2.22
C GLU A 66 -4.07 -6.07 1.45
N LEU A 67 -3.44 -4.95 1.09
CA LEU A 67 -2.14 -4.96 0.40
C LEU A 67 -1.01 -5.46 1.31
N GLU A 68 -1.02 -5.10 2.60
CA GLU A 68 -0.08 -5.61 3.59
C GLU A 68 -0.25 -7.12 3.78
N HIS A 69 -1.50 -7.61 3.78
CA HIS A 69 -1.76 -9.05 3.80
C HIS A 69 -1.18 -9.72 2.55
N GLN A 70 -1.37 -9.16 1.35
CA GLN A 70 -0.79 -9.69 0.11
C GLN A 70 0.74 -9.72 0.15
N LEU A 71 1.37 -8.65 0.67
CA LEU A 71 2.82 -8.56 0.84
C LEU A 71 3.34 -9.68 1.74
N ASN A 72 2.69 -9.89 2.89
CA ASN A 72 3.11 -10.87 3.88
C ASN A 72 2.79 -12.32 3.45
N SER A 73 1.72 -12.54 2.68
CA SER A 73 1.39 -13.88 2.17
C SER A 73 2.28 -14.32 1.02
N ASN A 74 2.90 -13.38 0.32
CA ASN A 74 3.74 -13.68 -0.83
C ASN A 74 5.18 -14.04 -0.44
N ILE A 75 5.57 -14.08 0.83
CA ILE A 75 6.94 -14.43 1.24
C ILE A 75 7.31 -15.83 0.74
N VAL A 76 8.26 -15.91 -0.20
CA VAL A 76 8.79 -17.18 -0.73
C VAL A 76 9.84 -17.74 0.24
N HIS A 77 9.69 -19.03 0.61
CA HIS A 77 10.67 -19.80 1.38
C HIS A 77 11.86 -20.25 0.53
#